data_AF-A0A8T5BGA2-F1
#
_entry.id   AF-A0A8T5BGA2-F1
#
_cell.length_a   1.000
_cell.length_b   1.000
_cell.length_c   1.000
_cell.angle_alpha   90.00
_cell.angle_beta   90.00
_cell.angle_gamma   90.00
#
_symmetry.space_group_name_H-M   'P 1'
#
loop_
_entity.id
_entity.type
_entity.pdbx_description
1 polymer ?
#
loop_
_entity_poly.entity_id
_entity_poly.type
_entity_poly.pdbx_seq_one_letter_code
_entity_poly.pdbx_strand_id
1 'polypeptide(L)' 'MARTTAYTATSVAKTLISGVELGKGVRPPELIGAEEEVFKLLLSRLEEHEIKIKGTEG' A
#
# COMPACT_ATOMS: atom_id res chain seq x y z
N MET A 1 1.07 -11.37 -12.25
CA MET A 1 -0.05 -11.30 -11.29
C MET A 1 0.36 -11.69 -9.87
N ALA A 2 0.95 -12.88 -9.64
CA ALA A 2 1.32 -13.30 -8.27
C ALA A 2 2.15 -12.27 -7.50
N ARG A 3 3.20 -11.72 -8.13
CA ARG A 3 4.06 -10.68 -7.52
C ARG A 3 3.28 -9.43 -7.12
N THR A 4 2.59 -8.81 -8.07
CA THR A 4 1.88 -7.54 -7.84
C THR A 4 0.81 -7.68 -6.76
N THR A 5 0.08 -8.79 -6.73
CA THR A 5 -0.94 -9.05 -5.71
C THR A 5 -0.31 -9.34 -4.34
N ALA A 6 0.64 -10.28 -4.28
CA ALA A 6 1.24 -10.72 -3.01
C ALA A 6 2.06 -9.62 -2.34
N TYR A 7 2.86 -8.86 -3.09
CA TYR A 7 3.62 -7.75 -2.53
C TYR A 7 2.73 -6.61 -2.07
N THR A 8 1.62 -6.32 -2.77
CA THR A 8 0.65 -5.32 -2.29
C THR A 8 0.02 -5.75 -0.96
N ALA A 9 -0.46 -7.00 -0.86
CA ALA A 9 -1.02 -7.54 0.38
C ALA A 9 0.00 -7.55 1.53
N THR A 10 1.24 -7.94 1.23
CA THR A 10 2.34 -7.96 2.22
C THR A 10 2.71 -6.54 2.67
N SER A 11 2.73 -5.56 1.77
CA SER A 11 3.00 -4.17 2.12
C SER A 11 1.96 -3.61 3.08
N VAL A 12 0.67 -3.91 2.85
CA VAL A 12 -0.42 -3.53 3.77
C VAL A 12 -0.30 -4.25 5.11
N ALA A 13 -0.02 -5.56 5.10
CA ALA A 13 0.19 -6.34 6.33
C ALA A 13 1.36 -5.79 7.17
N LYS A 14 2.47 -5.42 6.53
CA LYS A 14 3.60 -4.76 7.21
C LYS A 14 3.22 -3.41 7.81
N THR A 15 2.34 -2.63 7.15
CA THR A 15 1.85 -1.35 7.67
C THR A 15 1.09 -1.54 8.98
N LEU A 16 0.19 -2.54 9.02
CA LEU A 16 -0.54 -2.91 10.24
C LEU A 16 0.42 -3.33 11.36
N ILE A 17 1.41 -4.18 11.06
CA ILE A 17 2.39 -4.65 12.05
C ILE A 17 3.28 -3.53 12.58
N SER A 18 3.60 -2.52 11.75
CA SER A 18 4.39 -1.35 12.18
C SER A 18 3.66 -0.38 13.11
N GLY A 19 2.38 -0.65 13.45
CA GLY A 19 1.59 0.19 14.35
C GLY A 19 0.99 1.43 13.68
N VAL A 20 1.02 1.51 12.35
CA VAL A 20 0.32 2.56 11.61
C VAL A 20 -1.18 2.25 11.66
N GLU A 21 -1.96 3.15 12.26
CA GLU A 21 -3.40 2.95 12.40
C GLU A 21 -4.12 3.11 11.06
N LEU A 22 -4.58 1.99 10.52
CA LEU A 22 -5.42 1.94 9.33
C LEU A 22 -6.92 1.95 9.70
N GLY A 23 -7.30 2.44 10.87
CA GLY A 23 -8.68 2.42 11.35
C GLY A 23 -9.18 1.03 11.78
N LYS A 24 -10.42 0.97 12.25
CA LYS A 24 -11.03 -0.22 12.86
C LYS A 24 -12.09 -0.84 11.96
N GLY A 25 -12.31 -2.14 12.13
CA GLY A 25 -13.33 -2.89 11.38
C GLY A 25 -12.89 -3.27 9.97
N VAL A 26 -13.85 -3.50 9.08
CA VAL A 26 -13.58 -3.81 7.67
C VAL A 26 -13.32 -2.51 6.92
N ARG A 27 -12.08 -2.32 6.45
CA ARG A 27 -11.70 -1.13 5.68
C ARG A 27 -11.41 -1.51 4.23
N PRO A 28 -12.10 -0.91 3.25
CA PRO A 28 -11.82 -1.15 1.85
C PRO A 28 -10.50 -0.48 1.42
N PRO A 29 -9.79 -1.02 0.42
CA PRO A 29 -8.44 -0.61 0.05
C PRO A 29 -8.35 0.85 -0.42
N GLU A 30 -9.39 1.38 -1.06
CA GLU A 30 -9.47 2.79 -1.47
C GLU A 30 -9.39 3.76 -0.28
N LEU A 31 -9.94 3.39 0.88
CA LEU A 31 -9.83 4.21 2.10
C LEU A 31 -8.47 4.07 2.78
N ILE A 32 -7.71 3.00 2.50
CA ILE A 32 -6.33 2.85 2.97
C ILE A 32 -5.41 3.76 2.13
N GLY A 33 -5.63 3.80 0.81
CA GLY A 33 -4.87 4.64 -0.12
C GLY A 33 -5.25 6.12 -0.10
N ALA A 34 -6.36 6.49 0.53
CA ALA A 34 -6.77 7.90 0.68
C ALA A 34 -5.86 8.69 1.64
N GLU A 35 -5.23 8.01 2.60
CA GLU A 35 -4.28 8.64 3.52
C GLU A 35 -2.93 8.79 2.82
N GLU A 36 -2.50 10.02 2.56
CA GLU A 36 -1.31 10.31 1.73
C GLU A 36 -0.04 9.64 2.27
N GLU A 37 0.15 9.64 3.60
CA GLU A 37 1.31 9.00 4.24
C GLU A 37 1.33 7.49 4.01
N VAL A 38 0.16 6.84 4.15
CA VAL A 38 0.01 5.40 3.93
C VAL A 38 0.20 5.08 2.45
N PHE A 39 -0.37 5.89 1.56
CA PHE A 39 -0.20 5.73 0.12
C PHE A 39 1.28 5.79 -0.28
N LYS A 40 2.01 6.84 0.13
CA LYS A 40 3.45 6.97 -0.13
C LYS A 40 4.27 5.82 0.45
N LEU A 41 3.94 5.37 1.66
CA LEU A 41 4.59 4.22 2.29
C LEU A 41 4.36 2.91 1.52
N LEU A 42 3.15 2.70 1.00
CA LEU A 42 2.85 1.52 0.17
C LEU A 42 3.60 1.58 -1.16
N LEU A 43 3.67 2.75 -1.79
CA LEU A 43 4.42 2.94 -3.03
C LEU A 43 5.92 2.66 -2.84
N SER A 44 6.54 3.18 -1.78
CA SER A 44 7.97 2.95 -1.53
C SER A 44 8.28 1.47 -1.30
N ARG A 45 7.44 0.75 -0.55
CA ARG A 45 7.60 -0.71 -0.34
C ARG A 45 7.41 -1.54 -1.60
N LEU A 46 6.53 -1.11 -2.50
CA LEU A 46 6.41 -1.77 -3.81
C LEU A 46 7.65 -1.52 -4.67
N GLU A 47 8.21 -0.32 -4.61
CA GLU A 47 9.44 0.02 -5.32
C GLU A 47 10.66 -0.77 -4.85
N GLU A 48 10.77 -1.08 -3.54
CA GLU A 48 11.77 -2.02 -2.99
C GLU A 48 11.75 -3.41 -3.66
N HIS A 49 10.60 -3.81 -4.22
CA HIS A 49 10.40 -5.07 -4.94
C HIS A 49 10.37 -4.90 -6.47
N GLU A 50 10.90 -3.78 -6.97
CA GLU A 50 10.96 -3.39 -8.38
C GLU A 50 9.58 -3.24 -9.04
N ILE A 51 8.53 -2.97 -8.25
CA ILE A 51 7.19 -2.69 -8.73
C ILE A 51 6.99 -1.17 -8.75
N LYS A 52 7.10 -0.57 -9.94
CA LYS A 52 7.00 0.89 -10.12
C LYS A 52 5.61 1.28 -10.62
N ILE A 53 4.91 2.10 -9.84
CA ILE A 53 3.64 2.72 -10.25
C ILE A 53 3.96 4.10 -10.82
N LYS A 54 3.45 4.40 -12.01
CA LYS A 54 3.59 5.71 -12.65
C LYS A 54 2.25 6.42 -12.64
N GLY A 55 2.23 7.67 -12.22
CA GLY A 55 1.14 8.57 -12.54
C GLY A 55 1.15 8.86 -14.04
N THR A 56 0.00 8.89 -14.67
CA THR A 56 -0.15 9.56 -15.95
C THR A 56 -0.32 11.04 -15.67
N GLU A 57 0.61 11.86 -16.17
CA GLU A 57 0.40 13.31 -16.27
C GLU A 57 -0.85 13.53 -17.14
N GLY A 58 -1.75 14.39 -16.69
CA GLY A 58 -2.98 14.77 -17.40
C GLY A 58 -2.72 15.79 -18.49
#